data_AF-A1BGZ1-F1
#
_entry.id   AF-A1BGZ1-F1
#
_cell.length_a   1.000
_cell.length_b   1.000
_cell.length_c   1.000
_cell.angle_alpha   90.00
_cell.angle_beta   90.00
_cell.angle_gamma   90.00
#
_symmetry.space_group_name_H-M   'P 1'
#
loop_
_entity.id
_entity.type
_entity.pdbx_description
1 polymer ?
#
loop_
_entity_poly.entity_id
_entity_poly.type
_entity_poly.pdbx_seq_one_letter_code
_entity_poly.pdbx_strand_id
1 'polypeptide(L)' 'MRRPGVNFKPYDIVVVPFPFTEKRAVKHRPAVVLSTSRFNENHDHLTLAMITSAKSVLVQRELENSIV' A
#
# COMPACT_ATOMS: atom_id res chain seq x y z
N MET A 1 7.22 -20.04 -17.92
CA MET A 1 7.77 -18.68 -18.14
C MET A 1 7.11 -17.74 -17.13
N ARG A 2 7.76 -17.45 -15.98
CA ARG A 2 7.23 -16.50 -14.98
C ARG A 2 7.26 -15.10 -15.62
N ARG A 3 6.11 -14.43 -15.69
CA ARG A 3 6.08 -13.03 -16.18
C ARG A 3 6.94 -12.20 -15.21
N PRO A 4 7.84 -11.33 -15.70
CA PRO A 4 8.62 -10.42 -14.85
C PRO A 4 7.70 -9.29 -14.35
N GLY A 5 6.66 -9.65 -13.61
CA GLY A 5 5.79 -8.75 -12.87
C GLY A 5 6.29 -8.65 -11.44
N VAL A 6 7.50 -8.09 -11.31
CA VAL A 6 8.04 -7.42 -10.11
C VAL A 6 8.06 -8.23 -8.79
N ASN A 7 9.25 -8.71 -8.42
CA ASN A 7 9.60 -9.33 -7.13
C ASN A 7 9.51 -8.33 -5.96
N PHE A 8 8.32 -7.81 -5.67
CA PHE A 8 8.12 -6.96 -4.50
C PHE A 8 8.18 -7.77 -3.22
N LYS A 9 8.99 -7.31 -2.28
CA LYS A 9 9.17 -7.91 -0.97
C LYS A 9 8.32 -7.17 0.06
N PRO A 10 7.99 -7.82 1.19
CA PRO A 10 7.41 -7.12 2.33
C PRO A 10 8.20 -5.87 2.66
N TYR A 11 7.49 -4.78 2.94
CA TYR A 11 8.00 -3.46 3.29
C TYR A 11 8.62 -2.63 2.16
N ASP A 12 8.62 -3.13 0.92
CA ASP A 12 8.95 -2.29 -0.24
C ASP A 12 7.95 -1.13 -0.37
N ILE A 13 8.46 0.06 -0.72
CA ILE A 13 7.63 1.22 -1.08
C ILE A 13 7.43 1.23 -2.59
N VAL A 14 6.17 1.21 -3.00
CA VAL A 14 5.75 1.24 -4.40
C VAL A 14 4.88 2.45 -4.68
N VAL A 15 4.83 2.87 -5.94
CA VAL A 15 3.98 3.97 -6.40
C VAL A 15 2.91 3.40 -7.32
N VAL A 16 1.64 3.55 -6.92
CA VAL A 16 0.49 3.02 -7.66
C VAL A 16 -0.39 4.15 -8.22
N PRO A 17 -1.05 3.95 -9.38
CA PRO A 17 -1.99 4.93 -9.91
C PRO A 17 -3.27 5.02 -9.06
N PHE A 18 -3.82 6.22 -8.88
CA PHE A 18 -5.11 6.46 -8.24
C PHE A 18 -5.91 7.52 -9.01
N PRO A 19 -7.23 7.34 -9.20
CA PRO A 19 -8.04 6.19 -8.81
C PRO A 19 -7.73 4.95 -9.65
N PHE A 20 -7.94 3.76 -9.09
CA PHE A 20 -7.63 2.48 -9.77
C PHE A 20 -8.52 2.21 -11.00
N THR A 21 -9.61 2.96 -11.15
CA THR A 21 -10.68 2.70 -12.13
C THR A 21 -10.93 3.82 -13.13
N GLU A 22 -10.41 5.04 -12.92
CA GLU A 22 -10.70 6.17 -13.82
C GLU A 22 -9.45 6.80 -14.44
N LYS A 23 -9.45 6.85 -15.79
CA LYS A 23 -8.32 7.25 -16.64
C LYS A 23 -8.04 8.75 -16.69
N ARG A 24 -8.92 9.60 -16.12
CA ARG A 24 -8.90 11.05 -16.42
C ARG A 24 -7.98 11.87 -15.51
N ALA A 25 -7.49 11.30 -14.40
CA ALA A 25 -6.43 11.90 -13.59
C ALA A 25 -5.69 10.83 -12.78
N VAL A 26 -4.55 10.34 -13.28
CA VAL A 26 -3.69 9.41 -12.53
C VAL A 26 -2.86 10.21 -11.54
N LYS A 27 -3.28 10.27 -10.28
CA LYS A 27 -2.42 10.70 -9.19
C LYS A 27 -1.63 9.50 -8.69
N HIS A 28 -0.31 9.60 -8.69
CA HIS A 28 0.56 8.58 -8.13
C HIS A 28 0.48 8.58 -6.60
N ARG A 29 0.18 7.42 -5.99
CA ARG A 29 0.07 7.23 -4.54
C ARG A 29 1.17 6.30 -4.05
N PRO A 30 1.99 6.73 -3.08
CA PRO A 30 2.91 5.82 -2.43
C PRO A 30 2.13 4.82 -1.57
N ALA A 31 2.58 3.57 -1.55
CA ALA A 31 2.05 2.51 -0.71
C ALA A 31 3.17 1.55 -0.28
N VAL A 32 3.01 0.91 0.88
CA VAL A 32 3.91 -0.13 1.38
C VAL A 32 3.33 -1.51 1.11
N VAL A 33 4.19 -2.46 0.73
CA VAL A 33 3.82 -3.87 0.52
C VAL A 33 3.70 -4.58 1.87
N LEU A 34 2.53 -5.13 2.16
CA LEU A 34 2.25 -5.87 3.39
C LEU A 34 2.21 -7.38 3.20
N SER A 35 1.93 -7.85 1.98
CA SER A 35 1.88 -9.27 1.67
C SER A 35 3.26 -9.92 1.65
N THR A 36 3.32 -11.19 2.06
CA THR A 36 4.55 -11.98 2.06
C THR A 36 4.99 -12.33 0.64
N SER A 37 6.29 -12.54 0.42
CA SER A 37 6.81 -13.00 -0.88
C SER A 37 6.11 -14.29 -1.34
N ARG A 38 5.83 -15.22 -0.40
CA ARG A 38 5.08 -16.45 -0.70
C ARG A 38 3.66 -16.16 -1.21
N PHE A 39 2.95 -15.21 -0.63
CA PHE A 39 1.64 -14.81 -1.13
C PHE A 39 1.74 -14.18 -2.52
N ASN A 40 2.70 -13.26 -2.71
CA ASN A 40 2.92 -12.54 -3.96
C ASN A 40 3.20 -13.51 -5.11
N GLU A 41 4.08 -14.49 -4.88
CA GLU A 41 4.48 -15.49 -5.88
C GLU A 41 3.39 -16.52 -6.21
N ASN A 42 2.49 -16.80 -5.27
CA ASN A 42 1.45 -17.82 -5.45
C ASN A 42 0.16 -17.26 -6.09
N HIS A 43 -0.08 -15.95 -5.99
CA HIS A 43 -1.36 -15.34 -6.37
C HIS A 43 -1.22 -14.20 -7.39
N ASP A 44 0.01 -13.80 -7.77
CA ASP A 44 0.29 -12.65 -8.64
C ASP A 44 -0.38 -11.34 -8.14
N HIS A 45 -0.58 -11.23 -6.83
CA HIS A 45 -1.28 -10.13 -6.16
C HIS A 45 -0.43 -9.54 -5.04
N LEU A 46 -0.66 -8.26 -4.73
CA LEU A 46 -0.06 -7.57 -3.59
C LEU A 46 -1.15 -7.03 -2.66
N THR A 47 -0.95 -7.20 -1.36
CA THR A 47 -1.69 -6.44 -0.35
C THR A 47 -0.86 -5.21 0.01
N LEU A 48 -1.43 -4.02 -0.19
CA LEU A 48 -0.75 -2.75 0.01
C LEU A 48 -1.44 -1.92 1.09
N ALA A 49 -0.67 -1.13 1.84
CA ALA A 49 -1.20 -0.03 2.65
C ALA A 49 -0.75 1.31 2.08
N MET A 50 -1.68 2.23 1.89
CA MET A 50 -1.39 3.56 1.36
C MET A 50 -0.58 4.39 2.37
N ILE A 51 0.43 5.12 1.88
CA ILE A 51 1.13 6.16 2.62
C ILE A 51 0.47 7.50 2.31
N THR A 52 0.11 8.26 3.34
CA THR A 52 -0.54 9.56 3.20
C THR A 52 -0.05 10.52 4.29
N SER A 53 0.00 11.81 3.96
CA SER A 53 0.24 12.88 4.94
C SER A 53 -1.04 13.32 5.68
N ALA A 54 -2.21 12.84 5.25
CA ALA A 54 -3.46 13.13 5.92
C ALA A 54 -3.46 12.51 7.33
N LYS A 55 -3.79 13.31 8.35
CA LYS A 55 -3.92 12.82 9.71
C LYS A 55 -5.20 11.99 9.85
N SER A 56 -5.08 10.80 10.42
CA SER A 56 -6.24 10.01 10.83
C SER A 56 -6.78 10.53 12.15
N VAL A 57 -8.02 11.02 12.13
CA VAL A 57 -8.70 11.52 13.34
C VAL A 57 -8.87 10.42 14.38
N LEU A 58 -9.05 9.16 13.95
CA LEU A 58 -9.22 8.03 14.87
C LEU A 58 -7.92 7.67 15.59
N VAL A 59 -6.82 7.56 14.86
CA VAL A 59 -5.49 7.24 15.44
C VAL A 59 -5.03 8.35 16.38
N GLN A 60 -5.30 9.61 16.03
CA GLN A 60 -4.93 10.75 16.87
C GLN A 60 -5.60 10.68 18.26
N ARG A 61 -6.88 10.29 18.31
CA ARG A 61 -7.64 10.13 19.56
C ARG A 61 -7.15 8.97 20.42
N GLU A 62 -6.75 7.86 19.81
CA GLU A 62 -6.20 6.71 20.53
C GLU A 62 -4.84 7.03 21.18
N LEU A 63 -4.00 7.79 20.48
CA LEU A 63 -2.71 8.25 21.03
C LEU A 63 -2.91 9.25 22.18
N GLU A 64 -3.87 10.17 22.07
CA GLU A 64 -4.21 11.11 23.15
C GLU A 64 -4.75 10.39 24.39
N ASN A 65 -5.58 9.36 24.20
CA ASN A 65 -6.16 8.58 25.30
C ASN A 65 -5.20 7.54 25.92
N SER A 66 -4.10 7.20 25.24
CA SER A 66 -3.12 6.23 25.74
C SER A 66 -2.00 6.88 26.56
N ILE A 67 -1.98 8.21 26.66
CA ILE A 67 -0.98 9.01 27.40
C ILE A 67 -1.56 9.54 28.73
N VAL A 68 -2.83 9.22 29.04
CA VAL A 68 -3.50 9.54 30.32
C VAL A 68 -3.70 8.28 31.15
#